data_AF-A0A918RLN1-F1
#
_entry.id   AF-A0A918RLN1-F1
#
_cell.length_a   1.000
_cell.length_b   1.000
_cell.length_c   1.000
_cell.angle_alpha   90.00
_cell.angle_beta   90.00
_cell.angle_gamma   90.00
#
_symmetry.space_group_name_H-M   'P 1'
#
loop_
_entity.id
_entity.type
_entity.pdbx_description
1 polymer ?
#
loop_
_entity_poly.entity_id
_entity_poly.type
_entity_poly.pdbx_seq_one_letter_code
_entity_poly.pdbx_strand_id
1 'polypeptide(L)'
;MSAHDQLTPQQRATLAEQLGDAQPATAGLLMSFGKSIQDRREHDHTTQLEDWYCLNLAAYMGERVAAVLRRLLDAEARAERRLTAWKLCRTRARALADAADRYAARARQGQTALQDALVAIIGAQMERDAARSATLREVDERLAAMQLPEHLKGTLNAGSYADAWRRCRDIVQAMADEAEREKDTSGGGQPHEGESTPFAGLPAHVTVFELPWTGSTLPLQLRRSTAGGDRLMICDREGRRWHRDHGFVYERDDDERTRTDTRFPLAEAWPLAQRIAAGEAGP
;
A
#
# COMPACT_ATOMS: atom_id res chain seq x y z
N MET A 1 15.84 12.17 44.87
CA MET A 1 16.93 11.75 43.97
C MET A 1 16.30 11.26 42.67
N SER A 2 16.66 11.86 41.54
CA SER A 2 16.03 11.57 40.24
C SER A 2 16.34 10.13 39.81
N ALA A 3 15.36 9.43 39.24
CA ALA A 3 15.38 7.99 39.03
C ALA A 3 16.41 7.48 37.98
N HIS A 4 17.18 8.35 37.32
CA HIS A 4 18.03 7.94 36.19
C HIS A 4 19.36 8.69 36.08
N ASP A 5 20.23 8.60 37.09
CA ASP A 5 21.67 8.78 36.84
C ASP A 5 22.21 7.51 36.16
N GLN A 6 22.31 7.57 34.83
CA GLN A 6 23.01 6.56 34.05
C GLN A 6 24.52 6.75 34.18
N LEU A 7 25.25 5.67 34.41
CA LEU A 7 26.71 5.70 34.39
C LEU A 7 27.22 6.13 33.01
N THR A 8 28.26 6.96 33.00
CA THR A 8 28.97 7.31 31.76
C THR A 8 29.71 6.09 31.19
N PRO A 9 30.07 6.08 29.90
CA PRO A 9 30.89 5.02 29.32
C PRO A 9 32.20 4.77 30.09
N GLN A 10 32.88 5.84 30.52
CA GLN A 10 34.13 5.76 31.29
C GLN A 10 33.90 5.12 32.66
N GLN A 11 32.85 5.54 33.39
CA GLN A 11 32.50 4.93 34.67
C GLN A 11 32.17 3.44 34.53
N ARG A 12 31.51 3.04 33.43
CA ARG A 12 31.25 1.62 33.12
C ARG A 12 32.53 0.84 32.84
N ALA A 13 33.49 1.42 32.12
CA ALA A 13 34.77 0.77 31.83
C ALA A 13 35.59 0.54 33.11
N THR A 14 35.70 1.54 33.97
CA THR A 14 36.37 1.40 35.28
C THR A 14 35.71 0.35 36.16
N LEU A 15 34.37 0.31 36.19
CA LEU A 15 33.63 -0.74 36.90
C LEU A 15 33.91 -2.14 36.35
N ALA A 16 33.98 -2.29 35.03
CA ALA A 16 34.28 -3.57 34.40
C ALA A 16 35.71 -4.05 34.74
N GLU A 17 36.69 -3.15 34.74
CA GLU A 17 38.07 -3.44 35.15
C GLU A 17 38.15 -3.88 36.62
N GLN A 18 37.44 -3.18 37.51
CA GLN A 18 37.39 -3.51 38.93
C GLN A 18 36.70 -4.86 39.23
N LEU A 19 35.72 -5.25 38.40
CA LEU A 19 35.02 -6.52 38.54
C LEU A 19 35.85 -7.72 38.01
N GLY A 20 36.84 -7.47 37.15
CA GLY A 20 37.74 -8.51 36.64
C GLY A 20 36.99 -9.65 35.94
N ASP A 21 37.31 -10.89 36.32
CA ASP A 21 36.73 -12.14 35.81
C ASP A 21 35.55 -12.66 36.66
N ALA A 22 34.97 -11.79 37.49
CA ALA A 22 33.83 -12.13 38.33
C ALA A 22 32.70 -12.75 37.49
N GLN A 23 32.29 -13.95 37.89
CA GLN A 23 31.23 -14.67 37.19
C GLN A 23 29.87 -14.03 37.47
N PRO A 24 28.93 -14.08 36.51
CA PRO A 24 27.56 -13.64 36.75
C PRO A 24 26.94 -14.34 37.95
N ALA A 25 26.22 -13.61 38.78
CA ALA A 25 25.50 -14.20 39.90
C ALA A 25 24.45 -15.18 39.37
N THR A 26 24.53 -16.43 39.81
CA THR A 26 23.52 -17.44 39.46
C THR A 26 22.23 -17.19 40.23
N ALA A 27 21.10 -17.63 39.71
CA ALA A 27 19.82 -17.54 40.42
C ALA A 27 19.90 -18.19 41.82
N GLY A 28 20.60 -19.31 41.96
CA GLY A 28 20.84 -19.97 43.24
C GLY A 28 21.63 -19.11 44.23
N LEU A 29 22.67 -18.41 43.77
CA LEU A 29 23.47 -17.51 44.60
C LEU A 29 22.66 -16.28 45.05
N LEU A 30 21.81 -15.74 44.17
CA LEU A 30 20.93 -14.62 44.52
C LEU A 30 19.88 -15.03 45.56
N MET A 31 19.30 -16.22 45.39
CA MET A 31 18.33 -16.78 46.36
C MET A 31 18.99 -17.09 47.71
N SER A 32 20.19 -17.69 47.73
CA SER A 32 20.89 -17.98 48.98
C SER A 32 21.26 -16.70 49.73
N PHE A 33 21.72 -15.68 49.02
CA PHE A 33 22.05 -14.39 49.62
C PHE A 33 20.81 -13.65 50.16
N GLY A 34 19.71 -13.64 49.41
CA GLY A 34 18.43 -13.08 49.88
C GLY A 34 17.94 -13.77 51.15
N LYS A 35 18.05 -15.10 51.19
CA LYS A 35 17.75 -15.90 52.40
C LYS A 35 18.68 -15.55 53.56
N SER A 36 20.00 -15.41 53.34
CA SER A 36 20.92 -15.01 54.40
C SER A 36 20.62 -13.62 54.99
N ILE A 37 20.16 -12.67 54.16
CA ILE A 37 19.68 -11.37 54.64
C ILE A 37 18.42 -11.54 55.50
N GLN A 38 17.44 -12.31 55.02
CA GLN A 38 16.21 -12.56 55.75
C GLN A 38 16.48 -13.26 57.10
N ASP A 39 17.20 -14.38 57.06
CA ASP A 39 17.57 -15.16 58.24
C ASP A 39 18.30 -14.27 59.27
N ARG A 40 19.17 -13.35 58.84
CA ARG A 40 19.82 -12.38 59.74
C ARG A 40 18.86 -11.34 60.33
N ARG A 41 17.88 -10.84 59.57
CA ARG A 41 16.87 -9.90 60.07
C ARG A 41 15.91 -10.55 61.06
N GLU A 42 15.64 -11.84 60.87
CA GLU A 42 14.68 -12.60 61.66
C GLU A 42 15.33 -13.34 62.83
N HIS A 43 16.65 -13.45 62.90
CA HIS A 43 17.30 -14.14 64.01
C HIS A 43 17.18 -13.38 65.34
N ASP A 44 17.06 -14.15 66.42
CA ASP A 44 16.94 -13.62 67.78
C ASP A 44 18.29 -13.16 68.33
N HIS A 45 18.40 -11.85 68.54
CA HIS A 45 19.59 -11.21 69.09
C HIS A 45 19.70 -11.32 70.62
N THR A 46 18.67 -11.81 71.32
CA THR A 46 18.63 -11.78 72.79
C THR A 46 19.34 -12.97 73.44
N THR A 47 19.49 -14.08 72.73
CA THR A 47 19.94 -15.36 73.30
C THR A 47 21.34 -15.79 72.85
N GLN A 48 21.94 -15.14 71.85
CA GLN A 48 23.24 -15.54 71.31
C GLN A 48 24.27 -14.42 71.46
N LEU A 49 25.35 -14.69 72.20
CA LEU A 49 26.56 -13.84 72.33
C LEU A 49 27.38 -13.87 71.03
N GLU A 50 26.76 -13.58 69.89
CA GLU A 50 27.46 -13.63 68.62
C GLU A 50 28.36 -12.42 68.39
N ASP A 51 29.46 -12.68 67.68
CA ASP A 51 30.51 -11.74 67.32
C ASP A 51 29.93 -10.50 66.61
N TRP A 52 30.04 -9.34 67.26
CA TRP A 52 29.60 -8.04 66.74
C TRP A 52 30.15 -7.75 65.34
N TYR A 53 31.29 -8.35 64.98
CA TYR A 53 31.88 -8.22 63.66
C TYR A 53 31.02 -8.86 62.56
N CYS A 54 30.44 -10.03 62.80
CA CYS A 54 29.54 -10.72 61.86
C CYS A 54 28.20 -10.00 61.69
N LEU A 55 27.73 -9.31 62.74
CA LEU A 55 26.54 -8.45 62.69
C LEU A 55 26.78 -7.20 61.84
N ASN A 56 27.93 -6.55 62.01
CA ASN A 56 28.28 -5.37 61.22
C ASN A 56 28.49 -5.68 59.74
N LEU A 57 29.17 -6.77 59.39
CA LEU A 57 29.37 -7.15 57.99
C LEU A 57 28.04 -7.53 57.32
N ALA A 58 27.17 -8.26 58.02
CA ALA A 58 25.85 -8.62 57.50
C ALA A 58 24.93 -7.40 57.36
N ALA A 59 24.95 -6.47 58.33
CA ALA A 59 24.22 -5.21 58.25
C ALA A 59 24.73 -4.35 57.08
N TYR A 60 26.05 -4.23 56.92
CA TYR A 60 26.70 -3.50 55.83
C TYR A 60 26.36 -4.08 54.46
N MET A 61 26.45 -5.41 54.31
CA MET A 61 26.08 -6.10 53.07
C MET A 61 24.58 -6.00 52.80
N GLY A 62 23.74 -6.10 53.84
CA GLY A 62 22.29 -5.91 53.72
C GLY A 62 21.92 -4.51 53.22
N GLU A 63 22.45 -3.46 53.83
CA GLU A 63 22.14 -2.07 53.43
C GLU A 63 22.65 -1.73 52.02
N ARG A 64 23.87 -2.14 51.66
CA ARG A 64 24.50 -1.72 50.41
C ARG A 64 24.18 -2.65 49.23
N VAL A 65 24.11 -3.96 49.46
CA VAL A 65 23.90 -4.95 48.39
C VAL A 65 22.42 -5.13 48.06
N ALA A 66 21.50 -4.97 49.02
CA ALA A 66 20.07 -5.11 48.73
C ALA A 66 19.58 -4.11 47.67
N ALA A 67 20.07 -2.87 47.70
CA ALA A 67 19.75 -1.87 46.68
C ALA A 67 20.30 -2.24 45.30
N VAL A 68 21.49 -2.83 45.24
CA VAL A 68 22.10 -3.32 43.99
C VAL A 68 21.29 -4.48 43.41
N LEU A 69 20.92 -5.45 44.25
CA LEU A 69 20.09 -6.59 43.84
C LEU A 69 18.71 -6.15 43.35
N ARG A 70 18.09 -5.19 44.04
CA ARG A 70 16.82 -4.64 43.58
C ARG A 70 16.94 -3.99 42.21
N ARG A 71 17.98 -3.19 42.00
CA ARG A 71 18.26 -2.54 40.71
C ARG A 71 18.54 -3.55 39.60
N LEU A 72 19.21 -4.67 39.91
CA LEU A 72 19.46 -5.77 38.98
C LEU A 72 18.16 -6.46 38.57
N LEU A 73 17.31 -6.84 39.53
CA LEU A 73 15.99 -7.42 39.24
C LEU A 73 15.12 -6.47 38.40
N ASP A 74 15.10 -5.18 38.72
CA ASP A 74 14.36 -4.18 37.92
C ASP A 74 14.96 -4.00 36.51
N ALA A 75 16.27 -4.23 36.32
CA ALA A 75 16.91 -4.21 35.01
C ALA A 75 16.59 -5.47 34.19
N GLU A 76 16.63 -6.65 34.81
CA GLU A 76 16.24 -7.93 34.19
C GLU A 76 14.78 -7.91 33.75
N ALA A 77 13.86 -7.46 34.63
CA ALA A 77 12.45 -7.33 34.29
C ALA A 77 12.22 -6.35 33.12
N ARG A 78 13.01 -5.27 33.02
CA ARG A 78 12.98 -4.36 31.86
C ARG A 78 13.54 -5.02 30.60
N ALA A 79 14.61 -5.79 30.71
CA ALA A 79 15.19 -6.52 29.58
C ALA A 79 14.22 -7.57 29.04
N GLU A 80 13.55 -8.32 29.91
CA GLU A 80 12.53 -9.30 29.54
C GLU A 80 11.33 -8.65 28.83
N ARG A 81 10.83 -7.53 29.37
CA ARG A 81 9.76 -6.75 28.70
C ARG A 81 10.17 -6.29 27.32
N ARG A 82 11.40 -5.79 27.15
CA ARG A 82 11.93 -5.37 25.84
C ARG A 82 12.08 -6.55 24.89
N LEU A 83 12.59 -7.69 25.36
CA LEU A 83 12.72 -8.89 24.54
C LEU A 83 11.36 -9.39 24.05
N THR A 84 10.36 -9.39 24.93
CA THR A 84 8.98 -9.76 24.59
C THR A 84 8.37 -8.80 23.58
N ALA A 85 8.51 -7.48 23.80
CA ALA A 85 8.06 -6.47 22.85
C ALA A 85 8.76 -6.61 21.49
N TRP A 86 10.07 -6.83 21.48
CA TRP A 86 10.84 -7.05 20.25
C TRP A 86 10.38 -8.30 19.49
N LYS A 87 10.15 -9.43 20.18
CA LYS A 87 9.60 -10.65 19.58
C LYS A 87 8.25 -10.40 18.92
N LEU A 88 7.35 -9.69 19.61
CA LEU A 88 6.02 -9.33 19.08
C LEU A 88 6.13 -8.43 17.84
N CYS A 89 6.95 -7.38 17.90
CA CYS A 89 7.19 -6.49 16.77
C CYS A 89 7.77 -7.24 15.57
N ARG A 90 8.72 -8.15 15.81
CA ARG A 90 9.31 -8.99 14.75
C ARG A 90 8.27 -9.91 14.10
N THR A 91 7.40 -10.54 14.88
CA THR A 91 6.31 -11.38 14.35
C THR A 91 5.34 -10.54 13.51
N ARG A 92 4.96 -9.34 13.98
CA ARG A 92 4.10 -8.43 13.21
C ARG A 92 4.75 -7.97 11.91
N ALA A 93 6.03 -7.62 11.94
CA ALA A 93 6.77 -7.21 10.75
C ALA A 93 6.82 -8.32 9.69
N ARG A 94 7.04 -9.58 10.11
CA ARG A 94 6.97 -10.74 9.22
C ARG A 94 5.58 -10.94 8.61
N ALA A 95 4.54 -10.89 9.44
CA ALA A 95 3.16 -11.03 8.96
C ALA A 95 2.77 -9.93 7.95
N LEU A 96 3.24 -8.70 8.15
CA LEU A 96 3.04 -7.59 7.21
C LEU A 96 3.82 -7.80 5.91
N ALA A 97 5.07 -8.29 5.98
CA ALA A 97 5.85 -8.62 4.79
C ALA A 97 5.16 -9.72 3.96
N ASP A 98 4.70 -10.79 4.61
CA ASP A 98 3.97 -11.88 3.93
C ASP A 98 2.67 -11.37 3.28
N ALA A 99 1.98 -10.42 3.92
CA ALA A 99 0.78 -9.80 3.36
C ALA A 99 1.13 -8.95 2.11
N ALA A 100 2.20 -8.15 2.18
CA ALA A 100 2.67 -7.37 1.05
C ALA A 100 3.04 -8.25 -0.15
N ASP A 101 3.71 -9.38 0.08
CA ASP A 101 4.07 -10.34 -0.97
C ASP A 101 2.83 -10.95 -1.65
N ARG A 102 1.80 -11.28 -0.88
CA ARG A 102 0.51 -11.76 -1.43
C ARG A 102 -0.18 -10.70 -2.28
N TYR A 103 -0.18 -9.44 -1.85
CA TYR A 103 -0.73 -8.34 -2.65
C TYR A 103 0.06 -8.14 -3.94
N ALA A 104 1.39 -8.16 -3.88
CA ALA A 104 2.24 -8.06 -5.06
C ALA A 104 2.01 -9.23 -6.03
N ALA A 105 1.82 -10.46 -5.53
CA ALA A 105 1.49 -11.62 -6.36
C ALA A 105 0.14 -11.46 -7.06
N ARG A 106 -0.90 -11.02 -6.35
CA ARG A 106 -2.23 -10.76 -6.92
C ARG A 106 -2.19 -9.64 -7.97
N ALA A 107 -1.42 -8.58 -7.72
CA ALA A 107 -1.25 -7.48 -8.67
C ALA A 107 -0.63 -7.96 -9.99
N ARG A 108 0.43 -8.79 -9.91
CA ARG A 108 1.04 -9.41 -11.10
C ARG A 108 0.06 -10.31 -11.85
N GLN A 109 -0.70 -11.15 -11.15
CA GLN A 109 -1.72 -12.00 -11.76
C GLN A 109 -2.80 -11.16 -12.48
N GLY A 110 -3.28 -10.09 -11.85
CA GLY A 110 -4.24 -9.17 -12.47
C GLY A 110 -3.68 -8.48 -13.71
N GLN A 111 -2.41 -8.08 -13.67
CA GLN A 111 -1.73 -7.48 -14.83
C GLN A 111 -1.60 -8.47 -15.99
N THR A 112 -1.19 -9.71 -15.72
CA THR A 112 -1.11 -10.76 -16.74
C THR A 112 -2.50 -11.03 -17.34
N ALA A 113 -3.53 -11.19 -16.52
CA ALA A 113 -4.89 -11.42 -17.01
C ALA A 113 -5.40 -10.25 -17.89
N LEU A 114 -5.07 -9.01 -17.53
CA LEU A 114 -5.41 -7.84 -18.33
C LEU A 114 -4.66 -7.85 -19.68
N GLN A 115 -3.37 -8.19 -19.67
CA GLN A 115 -2.57 -8.30 -20.90
C GLN A 115 -3.12 -9.38 -21.83
N ASP A 116 -3.45 -10.56 -21.29
CA ASP A 116 -4.03 -11.66 -22.05
C ASP A 116 -5.38 -11.26 -22.65
N ALA A 117 -6.23 -10.58 -21.87
CA ALA A 117 -7.51 -10.07 -22.36
C ALA A 117 -7.35 -9.04 -23.49
N LEU A 118 -6.39 -8.12 -23.37
CA LEU A 118 -6.10 -7.14 -24.42
C LEU A 118 -5.60 -7.80 -25.70
N VAL A 119 -4.70 -8.77 -25.60
CA VAL A 119 -4.22 -9.54 -26.75
C VAL A 119 -5.37 -10.28 -27.43
N ALA A 120 -6.26 -10.90 -26.65
CA ALA A 120 -7.45 -11.58 -27.19
C ALA A 120 -8.40 -10.61 -27.91
N ILE A 121 -8.65 -9.43 -27.33
CA ILE A 121 -9.49 -8.39 -27.95
C ILE A 121 -8.88 -7.90 -29.27
N ILE A 122 -7.58 -7.61 -29.28
CA ILE A 122 -6.88 -7.16 -30.50
C ILE A 122 -6.94 -8.26 -31.56
N GLY A 123 -6.67 -9.52 -31.20
CA GLY A 123 -6.77 -10.65 -32.11
C GLY A 123 -8.17 -10.78 -32.73
N ALA A 124 -9.21 -10.72 -31.90
CA ALA A 124 -10.60 -10.77 -32.37
C ALA A 124 -10.93 -9.60 -33.29
N GLN A 125 -10.42 -8.39 -33.02
CA GLN A 125 -10.62 -7.24 -33.89
C GLN A 125 -9.94 -7.43 -35.25
N MET A 126 -8.69 -7.92 -35.26
CA MET A 126 -7.97 -8.21 -36.50
C MET A 126 -8.68 -9.27 -37.35
N GLU A 127 -9.24 -10.31 -36.72
CA GLU A 127 -10.03 -11.34 -37.41
C GLU A 127 -11.30 -10.75 -38.04
N ARG A 128 -12.00 -9.86 -37.33
CA ARG A 128 -13.17 -9.13 -37.87
C ARG A 128 -12.78 -8.24 -39.04
N ASP A 129 -11.70 -7.47 -38.93
CA ASP A 129 -11.23 -6.59 -39.98
C ASP A 129 -10.82 -7.40 -41.23
N ALA A 130 -10.18 -8.55 -41.04
CA ALA A 130 -9.81 -9.47 -42.11
C ALA A 130 -11.03 -10.07 -42.81
N ALA A 131 -12.03 -10.52 -42.04
CA ALA A 131 -13.30 -11.03 -42.57
C ALA A 131 -14.05 -9.94 -43.34
N ARG A 132 -14.15 -8.73 -42.78
CA ARG A 132 -14.75 -7.55 -43.43
C ARG A 132 -14.05 -7.25 -44.76
N SER A 133 -12.72 -7.24 -44.78
CA SER A 133 -11.93 -7.02 -46.00
C SER A 133 -12.12 -8.13 -47.03
N ALA A 134 -12.34 -9.37 -46.62
CA ALA A 134 -12.63 -10.48 -47.53
C ALA A 134 -14.03 -10.33 -48.15
N THR A 135 -15.04 -9.97 -47.35
CA THR A 135 -16.40 -9.71 -47.84
C THR A 135 -16.43 -8.55 -48.85
N LEU A 136 -15.72 -7.46 -48.57
CA LEU A 136 -15.64 -6.32 -49.50
C LEU A 136 -15.00 -6.72 -50.84
N ARG A 137 -13.93 -7.54 -50.80
CA ARG A 137 -13.32 -8.10 -52.02
C ARG A 137 -14.28 -8.97 -52.82
N GLU A 138 -15.03 -9.85 -52.16
CA GLU A 138 -16.03 -10.69 -52.84
C GLU A 138 -17.13 -9.83 -53.50
N VAL A 139 -17.59 -8.79 -52.83
CA VAL A 139 -18.57 -7.84 -53.38
C VAL A 139 -18.00 -7.15 -54.61
N ASP A 140 -16.76 -6.66 -54.54
CA ASP A 140 -16.08 -6.01 -55.67
C ASP A 140 -15.94 -6.97 -56.87
N GLU A 141 -15.56 -8.23 -56.64
CA GLU A 141 -15.44 -9.26 -57.68
C GLU A 141 -16.79 -9.56 -58.35
N ARG A 142 -17.85 -9.77 -57.54
CA ARG A 142 -19.21 -10.03 -58.06
C ARG A 142 -19.73 -8.85 -58.88
N LEU A 143 -19.49 -7.64 -58.40
CA LEU A 143 -19.91 -6.43 -59.11
C LEU A 143 -19.09 -6.22 -60.39
N ALA A 144 -17.79 -6.53 -60.41
CA ALA A 144 -16.97 -6.47 -61.63
C ALA A 144 -17.39 -7.50 -62.69
N ALA A 145 -17.91 -8.66 -62.26
CA ALA A 145 -18.42 -9.70 -63.14
C ALA A 145 -19.82 -9.41 -63.72
N MET A 146 -20.57 -8.46 -63.15
CA MET A 146 -21.89 -8.09 -63.68
C MET A 146 -21.75 -7.40 -65.04
N GLN A 147 -22.20 -8.09 -66.09
CA GLN A 147 -22.37 -7.47 -67.40
C GLN A 147 -23.64 -6.63 -67.42
N LEU A 148 -23.54 -5.40 -67.94
CA LEU A 148 -24.74 -4.60 -68.21
C LEU A 148 -25.63 -5.37 -69.20
N PRO A 149 -26.94 -5.46 -68.94
CA PRO A 149 -27.91 -5.92 -69.92
C PRO A 149 -27.74 -5.16 -71.24
N GLU A 150 -27.77 -5.88 -72.37
CA GLU A 150 -27.53 -5.31 -73.72
C GLU A 150 -28.40 -4.08 -74.03
N HIS A 151 -29.65 -4.05 -73.57
CA HIS A 151 -30.57 -2.93 -73.79
C HIS A 151 -30.19 -1.64 -73.05
N LEU A 152 -29.25 -1.70 -72.10
CA LEU A 152 -28.68 -0.55 -71.40
C LEU A 152 -27.30 -0.15 -71.92
N LYS A 153 -26.71 -0.93 -72.83
CA LYS A 153 -25.43 -0.60 -73.46
C LYS A 153 -25.66 0.53 -74.47
N GLY A 154 -25.08 1.71 -74.19
CA GLY A 154 -25.13 2.89 -75.06
C GLY A 154 -26.16 3.96 -74.68
N THR A 155 -27.10 3.69 -73.76
CA THR A 155 -28.06 4.69 -73.25
C THR A 155 -27.51 5.51 -72.09
N LEU A 156 -26.50 4.98 -71.40
CA LEU A 156 -25.88 5.62 -70.23
C LEU A 156 -24.45 6.01 -70.58
N ASN A 157 -24.13 7.30 -70.40
CA ASN A 157 -22.77 7.80 -70.59
C ASN A 157 -21.85 7.10 -69.59
N ALA A 158 -20.73 6.51 -70.04
CA ALA A 158 -19.90 5.60 -69.23
C ALA A 158 -19.44 6.20 -67.88
N GLY A 159 -19.27 7.52 -67.81
CA GLY A 159 -18.98 8.23 -66.55
C GLY A 159 -20.11 8.16 -65.52
N SER A 160 -21.37 8.18 -65.95
CA SER A 160 -22.53 8.11 -65.04
C SER A 160 -22.65 6.75 -64.34
N TYR A 161 -22.21 5.67 -64.99
CA TYR A 161 -22.24 4.34 -64.41
C TYR A 161 -21.15 4.16 -63.36
N ALA A 162 -19.91 4.58 -63.66
CA ALA A 162 -18.81 4.56 -62.69
C ALA A 162 -19.13 5.41 -61.44
N ASP A 163 -19.83 6.54 -61.60
CA ASP A 163 -20.27 7.37 -60.48
C ASP A 163 -21.44 6.76 -59.69
N ALA A 164 -22.43 6.18 -60.36
CA ALA A 164 -23.50 5.45 -59.69
C ALA A 164 -22.96 4.25 -58.88
N TRP A 165 -21.92 3.61 -59.43
CA TRP A 165 -21.25 2.47 -58.80
C TRP A 165 -20.46 2.90 -57.56
N ARG A 166 -19.68 3.99 -57.64
CA ARG A 166 -19.00 4.57 -56.46
C ARG A 166 -19.99 4.89 -55.34
N ARG A 167 -21.13 5.50 -55.68
CA ARG A 167 -22.19 5.81 -54.69
C ARG A 167 -22.81 4.56 -54.07
N CYS A 168 -23.06 3.50 -54.85
CA CYS A 168 -23.57 2.24 -54.29
C CYS A 168 -22.57 1.62 -53.31
N ARG A 169 -21.27 1.65 -53.64
CA ARG A 169 -20.21 1.18 -52.73
C ARG A 169 -20.18 1.96 -51.43
N ASP A 170 -20.28 3.29 -51.51
CA ASP A 170 -20.30 4.16 -50.32
C ASP A 170 -21.52 3.87 -49.42
N ILE A 171 -22.69 3.60 -50.01
CA ILE A 171 -23.90 3.22 -49.25
C ILE A 171 -23.73 1.86 -48.58
N VAL A 172 -23.23 0.84 -49.29
CA VAL A 172 -22.99 -0.49 -48.71
C VAL A 172 -21.96 -0.41 -47.58
N GLN A 173 -20.91 0.39 -47.75
CA GLN A 173 -19.92 0.65 -46.71
C GLN A 173 -20.56 1.31 -45.48
N ALA A 174 -21.38 2.34 -45.68
CA ALA A 174 -22.08 3.02 -44.60
C ALA A 174 -23.06 2.09 -43.86
N MET A 175 -23.79 1.24 -44.59
CA MET A 175 -24.67 0.23 -43.97
C MET A 175 -23.89 -0.81 -43.16
N ALA A 176 -22.71 -1.22 -43.63
CA ALA A 176 -21.84 -2.12 -42.87
C ALA A 176 -21.32 -1.45 -41.58
N ASP A 177 -20.91 -0.17 -41.65
CA ASP A 177 -20.48 0.61 -40.49
C ASP A 177 -21.61 0.82 -39.46
N GLU A 178 -22.84 1.06 -39.94
CA GLU A 178 -24.01 1.25 -39.08
C GLU A 178 -24.44 -0.05 -38.39
N ALA A 179 -24.41 -1.19 -39.11
CA ALA A 179 -24.67 -2.50 -38.53
C ALA A 179 -23.64 -2.91 -37.47
N GLU A 180 -22.38 -2.48 -37.58
CA GLU A 180 -21.37 -2.67 -36.52
C GLU A 180 -21.67 -1.78 -35.30
N ARG A 181 -22.01 -0.50 -35.51
CA ARG A 181 -22.40 0.40 -34.40
C ARG A 181 -23.64 -0.08 -33.64
N GLU A 182 -24.63 -0.65 -34.35
CA GLU A 182 -25.82 -1.23 -33.70
C GLU A 182 -25.47 -2.48 -32.87
N LYS A 183 -24.51 -3.31 -33.30
CA LYS A 183 -24.05 -4.44 -32.49
C LYS A 183 -23.33 -4.00 -31.23
N ASP A 184 -22.51 -2.96 -31.31
CA ASP A 184 -21.80 -2.40 -30.17
C ASP A 184 -22.72 -1.71 -29.16
N THR A 185 -23.88 -1.21 -29.61
CA THR A 185 -24.88 -0.55 -28.74
C THR A 185 -25.98 -1.49 -28.24
N SER A 186 -26.27 -2.59 -28.92
CA SER A 186 -27.30 -3.57 -28.53
C SER A 186 -26.77 -4.73 -27.68
N GLY A 187 -25.45 -5.00 -27.71
CA GLY A 187 -24.81 -6.03 -26.89
C GLY A 187 -24.47 -5.56 -25.48
N GLY A 188 -25.47 -5.32 -24.62
CA GLY A 188 -25.17 -4.95 -23.22
C GLY A 188 -26.34 -4.73 -22.26
N GLY A 189 -27.58 -5.07 -22.60
CA GLY A 189 -28.65 -5.14 -21.61
C GLY A 189 -28.59 -6.44 -20.82
N GLN A 190 -27.65 -6.57 -19.88
CA GLN A 190 -27.78 -7.63 -18.86
C GLN A 190 -29.03 -7.37 -18.02
N PRO A 191 -29.85 -8.39 -17.72
CA PRO A 191 -30.95 -8.23 -16.77
C PRO A 191 -30.36 -7.89 -15.39
N HIS A 192 -30.57 -6.66 -14.95
CA HIS A 192 -30.37 -6.25 -13.57
C HIS A 192 -31.48 -6.86 -12.72
N GLU A 193 -31.18 -7.96 -12.04
CA GLU A 193 -31.84 -8.26 -10.76
C GLU A 193 -30.80 -8.15 -9.65
N GLY A 194 -30.80 -6.98 -9.01
CA GLY A 194 -30.45 -6.85 -7.60
C GLY A 194 -28.97 -6.97 -7.23
N GLU A 195 -28.12 -6.06 -7.72
CA GLU A 195 -26.91 -5.70 -6.96
C GLU A 195 -26.43 -4.32 -7.41
N SER A 196 -26.36 -3.39 -6.45
CA SER A 196 -25.86 -2.03 -6.65
C SER A 196 -24.38 -2.08 -7.05
N THR A 197 -24.09 -1.97 -8.34
CA THR A 197 -22.73 -1.78 -8.84
C THR A 197 -22.28 -0.34 -8.62
N PRO A 198 -21.20 -0.09 -7.86
CA PRO A 198 -20.60 1.23 -7.77
C PRO A 198 -19.89 1.57 -9.09
N PHE A 199 -20.25 2.72 -9.65
CA PHE A 199 -19.56 3.53 -10.66
C PHE A 199 -18.45 2.84 -11.49
N ALA A 200 -18.79 2.43 -12.71
CA ALA A 200 -17.86 1.91 -13.70
C ALA A 200 -17.01 3.05 -14.29
N GLY A 201 -15.70 3.01 -14.05
CA GLY A 201 -14.74 3.90 -14.71
C GLY A 201 -13.34 3.83 -14.12
N LEU A 202 -13.21 3.45 -12.84
CA LEU A 202 -11.93 3.10 -12.23
C LEU A 202 -12.13 1.76 -11.50
N PRO A 203 -11.20 0.80 -11.60
CA PRO A 203 -11.36 -0.46 -10.87
C PRO A 203 -11.50 -0.12 -9.38
N ALA A 204 -12.61 -0.52 -8.75
CA ALA A 204 -12.88 -0.28 -7.33
C ALA A 204 -11.77 -0.83 -6.39
N HIS A 205 -10.84 -1.62 -6.94
CA HIS A 205 -9.70 -2.25 -6.27
C HIS A 205 -8.38 -1.47 -6.38
N VAL A 206 -8.26 -0.47 -7.27
CA VAL A 206 -7.06 0.36 -7.33
C VAL A 206 -7.18 1.46 -6.29
N THR A 207 -6.58 1.22 -5.12
CA THR A 207 -6.60 2.14 -3.98
C THR A 207 -5.60 3.29 -4.11
N VAL A 208 -4.64 3.19 -5.04
CA VAL A 208 -3.53 4.15 -5.22
C VAL A 208 -3.20 4.33 -6.71
N PHE A 209 -3.16 5.57 -7.18
CA PHE A 209 -2.58 5.96 -8.48
C PHE A 209 -1.28 6.74 -8.25
N GLU A 210 -0.24 6.46 -9.04
CA GLU A 210 1.03 7.15 -8.94
C GLU A 210 1.24 8.09 -10.13
N LEU A 211 1.55 9.36 -9.87
CA LEU A 211 1.86 10.35 -10.89
C LEU A 211 3.35 10.75 -10.77
N PRO A 212 4.11 10.83 -11.87
CA PRO A 212 5.46 11.39 -11.86
C PRO A 212 5.43 12.83 -11.34
N TRP A 213 6.29 13.17 -10.38
CA TRP A 213 6.31 14.49 -9.74
C TRP A 213 7.59 15.25 -10.09
N THR A 214 7.44 16.31 -10.88
CA THR A 214 8.56 17.15 -11.32
C THR A 214 9.25 17.79 -10.12
N GLY A 215 10.57 17.64 -10.03
CA GLY A 215 11.37 18.13 -8.89
C GLY A 215 11.47 17.15 -7.70
N SER A 216 10.83 15.98 -7.79
CA SER A 216 10.96 14.89 -6.82
C SER A 216 11.42 13.61 -7.50
N THR A 217 12.21 12.80 -6.80
CA THR A 217 12.56 11.44 -7.26
C THR A 217 11.45 10.42 -6.99
N LEU A 218 10.37 10.85 -6.32
CA LEU A 218 9.30 10.01 -5.83
C LEU A 218 7.96 10.46 -6.41
N PRO A 219 7.08 9.52 -6.80
CA PRO A 219 5.78 9.87 -7.38
C PRO A 219 4.81 10.43 -6.33
N LEU A 220 3.90 11.26 -6.80
CA LEU A 220 2.71 11.69 -6.08
C LEU A 220 1.68 10.56 -6.07
N GLN A 221 0.95 10.38 -4.98
CA GLN A 221 -0.01 9.28 -4.82
C GLN A 221 -1.44 9.78 -4.66
N LEU A 222 -2.35 9.35 -5.53
CA LEU A 222 -3.78 9.56 -5.40
C LEU A 222 -4.42 8.36 -4.69
N ARG A 223 -4.90 8.55 -3.46
CA ARG A 223 -5.42 7.45 -2.63
C ARG A 223 -6.90 7.61 -2.34
N ARG A 224 -7.69 6.53 -2.44
CA ARG A 224 -9.11 6.56 -2.04
C ARG A 224 -9.23 6.68 -0.52
N SER A 225 -10.06 7.60 -0.04
CA SER A 225 -10.34 7.73 1.39
C SER A 225 -11.25 6.61 1.85
N THR A 226 -10.88 5.89 2.90
CA THR A 226 -11.70 4.82 3.49
C THR A 226 -12.84 5.35 4.35
N ALA A 227 -12.80 6.63 4.74
CA ALA A 227 -13.67 7.22 5.76
C ALA A 227 -14.64 8.28 5.20
N GLY A 228 -14.91 8.34 3.89
CA GLY A 228 -15.66 9.48 3.34
C GLY A 228 -16.21 9.38 1.92
N GLY A 229 -16.60 8.19 1.44
CA GLY A 229 -17.21 8.03 0.11
C GLY A 229 -16.22 8.13 -1.06
N ASP A 230 -16.69 8.57 -2.23
CA ASP A 230 -15.91 8.71 -3.48
C ASP A 230 -14.94 9.91 -3.49
N ARG A 231 -14.22 10.08 -2.38
CA ARG A 231 -13.23 11.13 -2.21
C ARG A 231 -11.82 10.55 -2.24
N LEU A 232 -10.92 11.30 -2.87
CA LEU A 232 -9.52 10.98 -3.04
C LEU A 232 -8.66 11.94 -2.22
N MET A 233 -7.51 11.45 -1.79
CA MET A 233 -6.47 12.19 -1.10
C MET A 233 -5.25 12.24 -2.00
N ILE A 234 -4.62 13.41 -2.08
CA ILE A 234 -3.35 13.58 -2.78
C ILE A 234 -2.26 13.50 -1.73
N CYS A 235 -1.47 12.43 -1.77
CA CYS A 235 -0.43 12.13 -0.80
C CYS A 235 0.95 12.22 -1.44
N ASP A 236 1.93 12.65 -0.67
CA ASP A 236 3.32 12.34 -0.97
C ASP A 236 3.71 10.97 -0.39
N ARG A 237 4.97 10.55 -0.62
CA ARG A 237 5.47 9.27 -0.10
C ARG A 237 5.69 9.28 1.41
N GLU A 238 5.83 10.45 2.03
CA GLU A 238 5.98 10.60 3.48
C GLU A 238 4.63 10.50 4.21
N GLY A 239 3.53 10.40 3.46
CA GLY A 239 2.17 10.28 3.99
C GLY A 239 1.53 11.63 4.33
N ARG A 240 2.16 12.75 3.96
CA ARG A 240 1.53 14.07 4.04
C ARG A 240 0.44 14.17 2.99
N ARG A 241 -0.62 14.91 3.30
CA ARG A 241 -1.75 15.14 2.41
C ARG A 241 -1.73 16.57 1.91
N TRP A 242 -2.09 16.76 0.65
CA TRP A 242 -2.27 18.09 0.10
C TRP A 242 -3.51 18.76 0.70
N HIS A 243 -3.30 19.91 1.32
CA HIS A 243 -4.30 20.82 1.85
C HIS A 243 -4.41 22.03 0.93
N ARG A 244 -5.64 22.50 0.67
CA ARG A 244 -5.91 23.58 -0.28
C ARG A 244 -5.10 24.85 -0.02
N ASP A 245 -5.04 25.26 1.25
CA ASP A 245 -4.46 26.56 1.65
C ASP A 245 -3.03 26.45 2.23
N HIS A 246 -2.52 25.22 2.39
CA HIS A 246 -1.32 24.96 3.19
C HIS A 246 -0.34 24.00 2.51
N GLY A 247 -0.67 23.48 1.33
CA GLY A 247 0.14 22.46 0.66
C GLY A 247 0.20 21.16 1.46
N PHE A 248 1.35 20.48 1.47
CA PHE A 248 1.49 19.20 2.16
C PHE A 248 1.53 19.33 3.69
N VAL A 249 0.53 18.77 4.36
CA VAL A 249 0.41 18.75 5.82
C VAL A 249 0.34 17.31 6.36
N TYR A 250 0.83 17.11 7.59
CA TYR A 250 0.53 15.89 8.33
C TYR A 250 -0.87 16.02 8.95
N GLU A 251 -1.72 15.03 8.71
CA GLU A 251 -3.02 14.95 9.38
C GLU A 251 -2.79 14.79 10.89
N ARG A 252 -3.33 15.72 11.68
CA ARG A 252 -3.46 15.53 13.13
C ARG A 252 -4.77 14.77 13.37
N ASP A 253 -4.72 13.72 14.18
CA ASP A 253 -5.82 12.74 14.32
C ASP A 253 -7.16 13.33 14.79
N ASP A 254 -7.17 14.56 15.32
CA ASP A 254 -8.31 15.15 16.02
C ASP A 254 -9.03 16.29 15.27
N ASP A 255 -8.58 16.69 14.07
CA ASP A 255 -9.18 17.83 13.35
C ASP A 255 -10.00 17.38 12.12
N GLU A 256 -11.31 17.29 12.33
CA GLU A 256 -12.30 16.94 11.30
C GLU A 256 -12.37 17.97 10.16
N ARG A 257 -11.96 19.21 10.42
CA ARG A 257 -11.85 20.24 9.37
C ARG A 257 -10.70 19.92 8.42
N THR A 258 -9.52 19.57 8.96
CA THR A 258 -8.36 19.16 8.15
C THR A 258 -8.65 17.89 7.33
N ARG A 259 -9.50 17.00 7.84
CA ARG A 259 -9.98 15.82 7.09
C ARG A 259 -10.79 16.17 5.86
N THR A 260 -11.57 17.24 5.93
CA THR A 260 -12.46 17.65 4.83
C THR A 260 -11.68 18.38 3.75
N ASP A 261 -10.74 19.24 4.15
CA ASP A 261 -9.94 20.08 3.25
C ASP A 261 -8.80 19.33 2.52
N THR A 262 -8.50 18.11 2.95
CA THR A 262 -7.53 17.20 2.30
C THR A 262 -8.17 16.10 1.46
N ARG A 263 -9.50 16.13 1.30
CA ARG A 263 -10.29 15.11 0.57
C ARG A 263 -11.05 15.74 -0.59
N PHE A 264 -10.69 15.35 -1.80
CA PHE A 264 -11.18 15.92 -3.05
C PHE A 264 -12.15 14.97 -3.74
N PRO A 265 -13.26 15.45 -4.33
CA PRO A 265 -14.04 14.69 -5.29
C PRO A 265 -13.16 14.23 -6.46
N LEU A 266 -13.48 13.09 -7.08
CA LEU A 266 -12.70 12.55 -8.20
C LEU A 266 -12.47 13.56 -9.34
N ALA A 267 -13.51 14.32 -9.70
CA ALA A 267 -13.46 15.33 -10.75
C ALA A 267 -12.45 16.47 -10.45
N GLU A 268 -12.13 16.70 -9.17
CA GLU A 268 -11.18 17.74 -8.73
C GLU A 268 -9.80 17.15 -8.43
N ALA A 269 -9.75 15.95 -7.84
CA ALA A 269 -8.53 15.33 -7.37
C ALA A 269 -7.51 15.08 -8.48
N TRP A 270 -7.97 14.58 -9.63
CA TRP A 270 -7.07 14.23 -10.74
C TRP A 270 -6.43 15.46 -11.41
N PRO A 271 -7.19 16.49 -11.84
CA PRO A 271 -6.58 17.71 -12.38
C PRO A 271 -5.68 18.43 -11.37
N LEU A 272 -6.06 18.45 -10.09
CA LEU A 272 -5.25 19.07 -9.04
C LEU A 272 -3.93 18.31 -8.85
N ALA A 273 -3.96 16.99 -8.82
CA ALA A 273 -2.76 16.16 -8.72
C ALA A 273 -1.81 16.36 -9.91
N GLN A 274 -2.33 16.50 -11.13
CA GLN A 274 -1.51 16.82 -12.31
C GLN A 274 -0.82 18.18 -12.18
N ARG A 275 -1.52 19.21 -11.69
CA ARG A 275 -0.94 20.54 -11.44
C ARG A 275 0.12 20.52 -10.34
N ILE A 276 -0.11 19.80 -9.24
CA ILE A 276 0.88 19.63 -8.17
C ILE A 276 2.11 18.89 -8.70
N ALA A 277 1.90 17.81 -9.46
CA ALA A 277 2.94 17.02 -10.09
C ALA A 277 3.77 17.86 -11.08
N ALA A 278 3.16 18.81 -11.78
CA ALA A 278 3.85 19.75 -12.67
C ALA A 278 4.56 20.90 -11.93
N GLY A 279 4.33 21.08 -10.62
CA GLY A 279 4.85 22.22 -9.86
C GLY A 279 4.06 23.52 -10.06
N GLU A 280 2.85 23.45 -10.63
CA GLU A 280 1.99 24.60 -10.96
C GLU A 280 1.00 24.95 -9.84
N ALA A 281 0.87 24.09 -8.83
CA ALA A 281 0.05 24.37 -7.66
C ALA A 281 0.92 24.90 -6.51
N GLY A 282 0.78 26.19 -6.21
CA GLY A 282 1.23 26.75 -4.94
C GLY A 282 0.28 26.41 -3.80
N PRO A 283 0.74 26.49 -2.53
CA PRO A 283 -0.15 26.52 -1.38
C PRO A 283 -1.06 27.76 -1.40
#